data_AF-A0AAW3K3Z3-F1
#
_entry.id   AF-A0AAW3K3Z3-F1
#
_cell.length_a   1.000
_cell.length_b   1.000
_cell.length_c   1.000
_cell.angle_alpha   90.00
_cell.angle_beta   90.00
_cell.angle_gamma   90.00
#
_symmetry.space_group_name_H-M   'P 1'
#
loop_
_entity.id
_entity.type
_entity.pdbx_description
1 polymer ?
#
loop_
_entity_poly.entity_id
_entity_poly.type
_entity_poly.pdbx_seq_one_letter_code
_entity_poly.pdbx_strand_id
1 'polypeptide(L)'
;MKKSLFNIPRIVLCCVLLLATSVARADGTGKLQFLYTAYLDVPALFPKTLASCKKFDASTEPELQRLYDQWYQQHGRYQKELQQLIFKYLSKQMGTAKTKKVIAEIKKEVKGELVSLYFPQNHTWTDNWFCTKLLPEDLTGKGLMLNYADYVEELKQKVK
;
A
#
# COMPACT_ATOMS: atom_id res chain seq x y z
N MET A 1 -1.51 13.47 -21.56
CA MET A 1 -2.15 12.21 -22.00
C MET A 1 -2.47 11.38 -20.77
N LYS A 2 -3.75 11.22 -20.42
CA LYS A 2 -4.19 10.35 -19.32
C LYS A 2 -3.93 8.90 -19.75
N LYS A 3 -2.80 8.31 -19.35
CA LYS A 3 -2.65 6.86 -19.38
C LYS A 3 -3.70 6.31 -18.42
N SER A 4 -4.62 5.51 -18.94
CA SER A 4 -5.56 4.74 -18.12
C SER A 4 -4.73 3.93 -17.13
N LEU A 5 -4.75 4.30 -15.86
CA LEU A 5 -3.89 3.75 -14.80
C LEU A 5 -4.19 2.28 -14.47
N PHE A 6 -5.21 1.66 -15.08
CA PHE A 6 -5.66 0.34 -14.63
C PHE A 6 -6.07 -0.56 -15.79
N ASN A 7 -5.16 -1.42 -16.24
CA ASN A 7 -5.48 -2.60 -17.06
C ASN A 7 -5.94 -3.76 -16.18
N ILE A 8 -6.82 -3.48 -15.22
CA ILE A 8 -7.32 -4.50 -14.31
C ILE A 8 -8.38 -5.34 -15.03
N PRO A 9 -8.27 -6.69 -15.01
CA PRO A 9 -9.28 -7.54 -15.60
C PRO A 9 -10.66 -7.26 -15.00
N ARG A 10 -11.71 -7.11 -15.82
CA ARG A 10 -13.09 -6.79 -15.37
C ARG A 10 -13.60 -7.66 -14.21
N ILE A 11 -13.14 -8.91 -14.09
CA ILE A 11 -13.51 -9.81 -13.01
C ILE A 11 -12.85 -9.42 -11.68
N VAL A 12 -11.61 -8.92 -11.70
CA VAL A 12 -10.97 -8.36 -10.51
C VAL A 12 -11.71 -7.10 -10.08
N LEU A 13 -12.08 -6.24 -11.03
CA LEU A 13 -12.92 -5.08 -10.74
C LEU A 13 -14.27 -5.50 -10.13
N CYS A 14 -14.97 -6.50 -10.68
CA CYS A 14 -16.22 -7.01 -10.10
C CYS A 14 -16.04 -7.64 -8.70
N CYS A 15 -14.97 -8.41 -8.46
CA CYS A 15 -14.70 -8.99 -7.13
C CYS A 15 -14.28 -7.92 -6.10
N VAL A 16 -13.58 -6.87 -6.54
CA VAL A 16 -13.26 -5.68 -5.72
C VAL A 16 -14.52 -4.86 -5.45
N LEU A 17 -15.44 -4.78 -6.40
CA LEU A 17 -16.75 -4.18 -6.20
C LEU A 17 -17.64 -5.02 -5.28
N LEU A 18 -17.45 -6.34 -5.17
CA LEU A 18 -18.15 -7.16 -4.15
C LEU A 18 -17.62 -6.92 -2.72
N LEU A 19 -16.40 -6.39 -2.56
CA LEU A 19 -15.95 -5.83 -1.27
C LEU A 19 -16.70 -4.53 -0.91
N ALA A 20 -17.44 -3.91 -1.85
CA ALA A 20 -18.06 -2.59 -1.70
C ALA A 20 -19.41 -2.55 -0.97
N THR A 21 -20.02 -3.67 -0.60
CA THR A 21 -21.36 -3.66 0.01
C THR A 21 -21.40 -3.25 1.47
N SER A 22 -20.26 -2.93 2.09
CA SER A 22 -20.26 -2.28 3.40
C SER A 22 -19.06 -1.33 3.58
N VAL A 23 -19.41 -0.21 4.23
CA VAL A 23 -18.60 0.81 4.95
C VAL A 23 -17.93 1.98 4.21
N ALA A 24 -18.13 3.15 4.83
CA ALA A 24 -18.01 4.51 4.33
C ALA A 24 -16.59 5.11 4.39
N ARG A 25 -15.54 4.31 4.17
CA ARG A 25 -14.14 4.82 4.20
C ARG A 25 -13.32 4.57 2.95
N ALA A 26 -13.79 3.74 2.01
CA ALA A 26 -13.20 3.63 0.69
C ALA A 26 -14.29 3.86 -0.36
N ASP A 27 -14.25 5.02 -1.01
CA ASP A 27 -14.93 5.23 -2.29
C ASP A 27 -14.39 4.23 -3.34
N GLY A 28 -14.96 4.21 -4.55
CA GLY A 28 -14.50 3.29 -5.62
C GLY A 28 -12.98 3.39 -5.89
N THR A 29 -12.41 4.58 -5.67
CA THR A 29 -10.99 4.94 -5.80
C THR A 29 -10.12 4.35 -4.69
N GLY A 30 -10.56 4.44 -3.43
CA GLY A 30 -9.85 3.91 -2.26
C GLY A 30 -9.72 2.37 -2.23
N LYS A 31 -10.59 1.65 -2.94
CA LYS A 31 -10.62 0.16 -2.95
C LYS A 31 -9.53 -0.46 -3.81
N LEU A 32 -9.25 0.18 -4.94
CA LEU A 32 -8.12 -0.19 -5.78
C LEU A 32 -6.83 0.18 -5.06
N GLN A 33 -6.76 1.40 -4.53
CA GLN A 33 -5.62 1.89 -3.77
C GLN A 33 -5.30 0.95 -2.59
N PHE A 34 -6.30 0.46 -1.86
CA PHE A 34 -6.16 -0.55 -0.81
C PHE A 34 -5.42 -1.82 -1.25
N LEU A 35 -5.83 -2.42 -2.38
CA LEU A 35 -5.17 -3.65 -2.85
C LEU A 35 -3.71 -3.40 -3.20
N TYR A 36 -3.42 -2.25 -3.79
CA TYR A 36 -2.05 -1.92 -4.20
C TYR A 36 -1.20 -1.59 -2.98
N THR A 37 -1.71 -0.84 -2.00
CA THR A 37 -0.99 -0.56 -0.75
C THR A 37 -0.77 -1.82 0.06
N ALA A 38 -1.74 -2.75 0.13
CA ALA A 38 -1.55 -4.04 0.82
C ALA A 38 -0.34 -4.85 0.31
N TYR A 39 0.03 -4.69 -0.97
CA TYR A 39 1.19 -5.34 -1.59
C TYR A 39 2.42 -4.43 -1.72
N LEU A 40 2.39 -3.21 -1.18
CA LEU A 40 3.56 -2.34 -1.07
C LEU A 40 4.37 -2.71 0.17
N ASP A 41 5.55 -3.29 -0.04
CA ASP A 41 6.43 -3.79 1.04
C ASP A 41 7.21 -2.64 1.70
N VAL A 42 6.49 -1.78 2.42
CA VAL A 42 7.05 -0.62 3.12
C VAL A 42 8.23 -1.00 4.02
N PRO A 43 8.20 -2.10 4.82
CA PRO A 43 9.36 -2.50 5.62
C PRO A 43 10.62 -2.79 4.80
N ALA A 44 10.49 -3.40 3.61
CA ALA A 44 11.64 -3.65 2.74
C ALA A 44 12.13 -2.37 2.02
N LEU A 45 11.23 -1.41 1.77
CA LEU A 45 11.52 -0.21 0.98
C LEU A 45 12.04 0.95 1.83
N PHE A 46 11.50 1.12 3.04
CA PHE A 46 11.75 2.27 3.92
C PHE A 46 13.24 2.48 4.24
N PRO A 47 14.07 1.46 4.55
CA PRO A 47 15.47 1.69 4.92
C PRO A 47 16.28 2.43 3.84
N LYS A 48 16.03 2.14 2.56
CA LYS A 48 16.73 2.82 1.46
C LYS A 48 16.20 4.23 1.23
N THR A 49 14.89 4.43 1.35
CA THR A 49 14.27 5.76 1.27
C THR A 49 14.77 6.66 2.41
N LEU A 50 14.85 6.13 3.64
CA LEU A 50 15.42 6.83 4.79
C LEU A 50 16.89 7.19 4.56
N ALA A 51 17.70 6.26 4.06
CA ALA A 51 19.11 6.52 3.75
C ALA A 51 19.29 7.62 2.68
N SER A 52 18.41 7.67 1.68
CA SER A 52 18.39 8.74 0.67
C SER A 52 18.02 10.09 1.30
N CYS A 53 16.99 10.14 2.15
CA CYS A 53 16.62 11.35 2.89
C CYS A 53 17.74 11.84 3.81
N LYS A 54 18.37 10.94 4.57
CA LYS A 54 19.53 11.24 5.43
C LYS A 54 20.70 11.82 4.65
N LYS A 55 21.01 11.25 3.47
CA LYS A 55 22.10 11.73 2.63
C LYS A 55 21.88 13.17 2.15
N PHE A 56 20.62 13.54 1.92
CA PHE A 56 20.24 14.90 1.55
C PHE A 56 20.28 15.84 2.77
N ASP A 57 19.61 15.47 3.85
CA ASP A 57 19.54 16.22 5.11
C ASP A 57 19.46 15.27 6.30
N ALA A 58 20.56 15.21 7.06
CA ALA A 58 20.70 14.31 8.20
C ALA A 58 19.70 14.61 9.34
N SER A 59 19.15 15.83 9.42
CA SER A 59 18.17 16.19 10.44
C SER A 59 16.82 15.49 10.27
N THR A 60 16.54 14.92 9.09
CA THR A 60 15.28 14.25 8.78
C THR A 60 15.19 12.82 9.36
N GLU A 61 16.33 12.17 9.60
CA GLU A 61 16.37 10.75 9.97
C GLU A 61 15.61 10.41 11.27
N PRO A 62 15.80 11.13 12.40
CA PRO A 62 15.17 10.74 13.66
C PRO A 62 13.64 10.77 13.60
N GLU A 63 13.08 11.81 13.00
CA GLU A 63 11.63 11.98 12.91
C GLU A 63 11.01 10.97 11.95
N LEU A 64 11.64 10.73 10.79
CA LEU A 64 11.16 9.74 9.83
C LEU A 64 11.20 8.32 10.41
N GLN A 65 12.27 7.96 11.11
CA GLN A 65 12.36 6.66 11.80
C GLN A 65 11.28 6.54 12.87
N ARG A 66 11.08 7.57 13.70
CA ARG A 66 10.04 7.60 14.74
C ARG A 66 8.63 7.40 14.14
N LEU A 67 8.31 8.09 13.05
CA LEU A 67 7.04 7.96 12.35
C LEU A 67 6.85 6.56 11.76
N TYR A 68 7.90 6.00 11.14
CA TYR A 68 7.86 4.63 10.63
C TYR A 68 7.64 3.61 11.74
N ASP A 69 8.33 3.74 12.88
CA ASP A 69 8.18 2.81 14.00
C ASP A 69 6.76 2.85 14.57
N GLN A 70 6.19 4.06 14.71
CA GLN A 70 4.80 4.24 15.11
C GLN A 70 3.84 3.59 14.12
N TRP A 71 4.01 3.88 12.83
CA TRP A 71 3.21 3.27 11.77
C TRP A 71 3.34 1.74 11.77
N TYR A 72 4.54 1.20 11.94
CA TYR A 72 4.78 -0.25 11.90
C TYR A 72 4.07 -0.95 13.06
N GLN A 73 4.13 -0.38 14.26
CA GLN A 73 3.46 -0.93 15.44
C GLN A 73 1.94 -0.87 15.33
N GLN A 74 1.40 0.23 14.79
CA GLN A 74 -0.04 0.43 14.68
C GLN A 74 -0.65 -0.30 13.48
N HIS A 75 0.06 -0.33 12.35
CA HIS A 75 -0.48 -0.80 11.07
C HIS A 75 0.47 -1.77 10.36
N GLY A 76 1.74 -1.41 10.14
CA GLY A 76 2.65 -2.14 9.24
C GLY A 76 2.80 -3.63 9.54
N ARG A 77 2.85 -4.02 10.83
CA ARG A 77 2.99 -5.43 11.25
C ARG A 77 1.86 -6.36 10.78
N TYR A 78 0.71 -5.81 10.42
CA TYR A 78 -0.47 -6.58 9.98
C TYR A 78 -0.46 -6.89 8.47
N GLN A 79 0.54 -6.42 7.71
CA GLN A 79 0.56 -6.60 6.25
C GLN A 79 0.44 -8.06 5.81
N LYS A 80 1.16 -8.98 6.45
CA LYS A 80 1.13 -10.40 6.08
C LYS A 80 -0.26 -11.00 6.29
N GLU A 81 -0.89 -10.67 7.41
CA GLU A 81 -2.26 -11.10 7.71
C GLU A 81 -3.25 -10.54 6.69
N LEU A 82 -3.11 -9.24 6.36
CA LEU A 82 -3.92 -8.59 5.35
C LEU A 82 -3.84 -9.31 3.99
N GLN A 83 -2.64 -9.60 3.53
CA GLN A 83 -2.41 -10.31 2.26
C GLN A 83 -3.01 -11.72 2.26
N GLN A 84 -2.98 -12.42 3.41
CA GLN A 84 -3.62 -13.74 3.56
C GLN A 84 -5.15 -13.65 3.50
N LEU A 85 -5.75 -12.64 4.13
CA LEU A 85 -7.19 -12.40 4.09
C LEU A 85 -7.65 -12.04 2.68
N ILE A 86 -6.92 -11.16 1.98
CA ILE A 86 -7.16 -10.83 0.57
C ILE A 86 -7.11 -12.11 -0.28
N PHE A 87 -6.06 -12.93 -0.11
CA PHE A 87 -5.91 -14.17 -0.85
C PHE A 87 -7.08 -15.14 -0.60
N LYS A 88 -7.49 -15.33 0.67
CA LYS A 88 -8.60 -16.21 1.04
C LYS A 88 -9.92 -15.70 0.45
N TYR A 89 -10.19 -14.40 0.56
CA TYR A 89 -11.41 -13.78 0.03
C TYR A 89 -11.48 -13.93 -1.50
N LEU A 90 -10.44 -13.53 -2.22
CA LEU A 90 -10.42 -13.62 -3.68
C LEU A 90 -10.48 -15.08 -4.15
N SER A 91 -9.80 -16.00 -3.46
CA SER A 91 -9.84 -17.43 -3.81
C SER A 91 -11.24 -18.02 -3.70
N LYS A 92 -12.06 -17.60 -2.72
CA LYS A 92 -13.47 -18.01 -2.62
C LYS A 92 -14.30 -17.53 -3.82
N GLN A 93 -13.96 -16.37 -4.39
CA GLN A 93 -14.74 -15.74 -5.48
C GLN A 93 -14.33 -16.21 -6.88
N MET A 94 -13.03 -16.40 -7.12
CA MET A 94 -12.50 -16.64 -8.47
C MET A 94 -11.59 -17.87 -8.59
N GLY A 95 -11.41 -18.61 -7.49
CA GLY A 95 -10.52 -19.76 -7.42
C GLY A 95 -9.05 -19.39 -7.17
N THR A 96 -8.32 -20.33 -6.55
CA THR A 96 -6.93 -20.16 -6.11
C THR A 96 -5.97 -19.83 -7.26
N ALA A 97 -6.08 -20.53 -8.39
CA ALA A 97 -5.18 -20.35 -9.53
C ALA A 97 -5.28 -18.93 -10.14
N LYS A 98 -6.51 -18.43 -10.30
CA LYS A 98 -6.76 -17.09 -10.83
C LYS A 98 -6.35 -16.01 -9.82
N THR A 99 -6.62 -16.24 -8.54
CA THR A 99 -6.19 -15.35 -7.46
C THR A 99 -4.67 -15.16 -7.44
N LYS A 100 -3.89 -16.25 -7.57
CA LYS A 100 -2.43 -16.16 -7.68
C LYS A 100 -1.98 -15.30 -8.86
N LYS A 101 -2.61 -15.45 -10.04
CA LYS A 101 -2.30 -14.63 -11.23
C LYS A 101 -2.59 -13.15 -10.98
N VAL A 102 -3.74 -12.83 -10.40
CA VAL A 102 -4.14 -11.45 -10.10
C VAL A 102 -3.18 -10.79 -9.12
N ILE A 103 -2.82 -11.49 -8.03
CA ILE A 103 -1.89 -10.94 -7.04
C ILE A 103 -0.49 -10.73 -7.64
N ALA A 104 -0.05 -11.60 -8.56
CA ALA A 104 1.21 -11.41 -9.26
C ALA A 104 1.19 -10.15 -10.13
N GLU A 105 0.10 -9.87 -10.84
CA GLU A 105 -0.05 -8.61 -11.61
C GLU A 105 -0.07 -7.39 -10.68
N ILE A 106 -0.83 -7.43 -9.58
CA ILE A 106 -0.86 -6.33 -8.60
C ILE A 106 0.55 -6.05 -8.08
N LYS A 107 1.31 -7.08 -7.67
CA LYS A 107 2.68 -6.91 -7.20
C LYS A 107 3.60 -6.28 -8.26
N LYS A 108 3.41 -6.63 -9.52
CA LYS A 108 4.16 -6.06 -10.65
C LYS A 108 3.82 -4.58 -10.84
N GLU A 109 2.56 -4.21 -10.81
CA GLU A 109 2.13 -2.82 -10.95
C GLU A 109 2.55 -1.97 -9.74
N VAL A 110 2.38 -2.47 -8.51
CA VAL A 110 2.89 -1.80 -7.29
C VAL A 110 4.39 -1.49 -7.41
N LYS A 111 5.18 -2.45 -7.89
CA LYS A 111 6.62 -2.27 -8.10
C LYS A 111 6.92 -1.25 -9.20
N GLY A 112 6.14 -1.23 -10.29
CA GLY A 112 6.34 -0.34 -11.42
C GLY A 112 5.87 1.10 -11.17
N GLU A 113 4.84 1.28 -10.35
CA GLU A 113 4.15 2.56 -10.20
C GLU A 113 4.30 3.16 -8.80
N LEU A 114 3.97 2.40 -7.74
CA LEU A 114 3.92 2.97 -6.38
C LEU A 114 5.29 3.10 -5.73
N VAL A 115 6.19 2.13 -5.94
CA VAL A 115 7.49 2.13 -5.27
C VAL A 115 8.28 3.40 -5.59
N SER A 116 8.36 3.80 -6.86
CA SER A 116 9.13 5.00 -7.25
C SER A 116 8.52 6.30 -6.76
N LEU A 117 7.19 6.34 -6.57
CA LEU A 117 6.46 7.53 -6.14
C LEU A 117 6.52 7.74 -4.63
N TYR A 118 6.28 6.68 -3.86
CA TYR A 118 6.07 6.77 -2.41
C TYR A 118 7.29 6.31 -1.59
N PHE A 119 8.10 5.41 -2.14
CA PHE A 119 9.32 4.92 -1.48
C PHE A 119 10.48 4.78 -2.47
N PRO A 120 10.94 5.89 -3.08
CA PRO A 120 12.00 5.83 -4.07
C PRO A 120 13.28 5.23 -3.47
N GLN A 121 13.89 4.32 -4.23
CA GLN A 121 14.97 3.46 -3.74
C GLN A 121 16.37 3.99 -4.06
N ASN A 122 16.52 4.80 -5.11
CA ASN A 122 17.79 5.33 -5.61
C ASN A 122 17.61 6.76 -6.16
N HIS A 123 16.99 7.64 -5.37
CA HIS A 123 16.71 9.01 -5.80
C HIS A 123 17.67 10.01 -5.14
N THR A 124 18.03 11.04 -5.90
CA THR A 124 18.78 12.21 -5.40
C THR A 124 17.84 13.39 -5.48
N TRP A 125 17.53 13.96 -4.32
CA TRP A 125 16.53 15.02 -4.21
C TRP A 125 17.12 16.38 -4.62
N THR A 126 16.27 17.23 -5.20
CA THR A 126 16.58 18.65 -5.47
C THR A 126 16.19 19.57 -4.32
N ASP A 127 15.33 19.09 -3.42
CA ASP A 127 14.87 19.75 -2.20
C ASP A 127 14.52 18.69 -1.12
N ASN A 128 14.27 19.10 0.12
CA ASN A 128 13.85 18.17 1.19
C ASN A 128 12.33 18.02 1.32
N TRP A 129 11.52 18.51 0.37
CA TRP A 129 10.06 18.54 0.52
C TRP A 129 9.48 17.13 0.65
N PHE A 130 9.99 16.17 -0.13
CA PHE A 130 9.59 14.77 0.02
C PHE A 130 9.85 14.25 1.45
N CYS A 131 11.07 14.45 1.95
CA CYS A 131 11.50 13.92 3.25
C CYS A 131 10.86 14.65 4.45
N THR A 132 10.43 15.89 4.29
CA THR A 132 9.88 16.73 5.38
C THR A 132 8.36 16.90 5.34
N LYS A 133 7.71 16.59 4.21
CA LYS A 133 6.26 16.71 4.03
C LYS A 133 5.61 15.43 3.56
N LEU A 134 5.98 14.93 2.37
CA LEU A 134 5.27 13.80 1.76
C LEU A 134 5.42 12.48 2.52
N LEU A 135 6.65 12.05 2.78
CA LEU A 135 6.88 10.78 3.46
C LEU A 135 6.26 10.77 4.88
N PRO A 136 6.34 11.86 5.67
CA PRO A 136 5.55 11.99 6.90
C PRO A 136 4.03 11.87 6.70
N GLU A 137 3.46 12.48 5.65
CA GLU A 137 2.03 12.37 5.35
C GLU A 137 1.61 10.94 5.01
N ASP A 138 2.45 10.20 4.28
CA ASP A 138 2.21 8.79 3.97
C ASP A 138 2.29 7.90 5.22
N LEU A 139 3.32 8.09 6.05
CA LEU A 139 3.50 7.31 7.29
C LEU A 139 2.43 7.61 8.34
N THR A 140 1.84 8.81 8.31
CA THR A 140 0.71 9.20 9.19
C THR A 140 -0.66 8.84 8.62
N GLY A 141 -0.72 8.15 7.48
CA GLY A 141 -1.96 7.66 6.86
C GLY A 141 -2.82 8.76 6.23
N LYS A 142 -2.26 9.95 5.99
CA LYS A 142 -2.94 11.09 5.34
C LYS A 142 -2.77 11.09 3.83
N GLY A 143 -1.63 10.61 3.33
CA GLY A 143 -1.35 10.46 1.90
C GLY A 143 -1.72 9.06 1.42
N LEU A 144 -0.75 8.16 1.47
CA LEU A 144 -0.95 6.75 1.15
C LEU A 144 -1.70 6.04 2.27
N MET A 145 -2.83 5.40 1.95
CA MET A 145 -3.66 4.67 2.92
C MET A 145 -2.98 3.36 3.36
N LEU A 146 -2.02 3.46 4.27
CA LEU A 146 -1.21 2.36 4.80
C LEU A 146 -1.78 1.79 6.12
N ASN A 147 -3.08 1.96 6.37
CA ASN A 147 -3.75 1.59 7.62
C ASN A 147 -4.11 0.09 7.65
N TYR A 148 -3.10 -0.79 7.57
CA TYR A 148 -3.32 -2.23 7.38
C TYR A 148 -4.11 -2.91 8.51
N ALA A 149 -3.98 -2.43 9.76
CA ALA A 149 -4.75 -2.95 10.89
C ALA A 149 -6.26 -2.81 10.66
N ASP A 150 -6.72 -1.61 10.29
CA ASP A 150 -8.12 -1.30 10.02
C ASP A 150 -8.67 -2.23 8.93
N TYR A 151 -7.90 -2.44 7.85
CA TYR A 151 -8.31 -3.34 6.78
C TYR A 151 -8.37 -4.81 7.17
N VAL A 152 -7.50 -5.26 8.08
CA VAL A 152 -7.57 -6.62 8.64
C VAL A 152 -8.85 -6.80 9.43
N GLU A 153 -9.20 -5.84 10.28
CA GLU A 153 -10.43 -5.89 11.07
C GLU A 153 -11.67 -5.95 10.16
N GLU A 154 -11.71 -5.12 9.12
CA GLU A 154 -12.80 -5.10 8.15
C GLU A 154 -12.91 -6.43 7.37
N LEU A 155 -11.79 -6.97 6.87
CA LEU A 155 -11.81 -8.20 6.07
C LEU A 155 -12.17 -9.44 6.91
N LYS A 156 -11.78 -9.49 8.17
CA LYS A 156 -12.18 -10.59 9.08
C LYS A 156 -13.70 -10.71 9.22
N GLN A 157 -14.43 -9.58 9.19
CA GLN A 157 -15.89 -9.60 9.24
C GLN A 157 -16.53 -10.22 7.98
N LYS A 158 -15.86 -10.10 6.83
CA LYS A 158 -16.33 -10.59 5.52
C LYS A 158 -15.88 -12.02 5.22
N VAL A 159 -14.75 -12.45 5.77
CA VAL A 159 -14.19 -13.79 5.58
C VAL A 159 -14.61 -14.71 6.75
N LYS A 160 -15.92 -14.95 6.88
CA LYS A 160 -16.43 -16.10 7.65
C LYS A 160 -16.30 -17.36 6.80
#